data_AF-E1CHN0-F1
#
_entry.id   AF-E1CHN0-F1
#
_cell.length_a   1.000
_cell.length_b   1.000
_cell.length_c   1.000
_cell.angle_alpha   90.00
_cell.angle_beta   90.00
_cell.angle_gamma   90.00
#
_symmetry.space_group_name_H-M   'P 1'
#
loop_
_entity.id
_entity.type
_entity.pdbx_description
1 polymer ?
#
loop_
_entity_poly.entity_id
_entity_poly.type
_entity_poly.pdbx_seq_one_letter_code
_entity_poly.pdbx_strand_id
1 'polypeptide(L)'
;MRNASALAAAAAGLAAGRLEEWIFVFAQAADRSSQFCISVGKHIAAEHGNLQECFDGTIGPETLYKIEDSRVKESAQKSLQLHEALSSISFSSLGAENIVEKGENRGCNLMRTAYGGLLEGICLNRNFTWGGGVMNFGSCVAGNLKIKGGEYGDVSSHDAVRWTKDPSKVSIFKDVIRLFARFKEAKNAVMKKIKTTVDELTKCIGQKEAELTNDQLYEEFIWETINRLEL
;
A
#
# COMPACT_ATOMS: atom_id res chain seq x y z
N MET A 1 21.15 -7.32 -4.95
CA MET A 1 19.68 -7.20 -5.12
C MET A 1 18.90 -7.44 -3.82
N ARG A 2 19.26 -8.44 -3.00
CA ARG A 2 18.58 -8.77 -1.73
C ARG A 2 18.32 -7.56 -0.80
N ASN A 3 19.27 -6.63 -0.71
CA ASN A 3 19.11 -5.46 0.17
C ASN A 3 18.03 -4.47 -0.30
N ALA A 4 17.89 -4.25 -1.62
CA ALA A 4 16.91 -3.30 -2.15
C ALA A 4 15.49 -3.89 -2.14
N SER A 5 15.35 -5.18 -2.45
CA SER A 5 14.05 -5.87 -2.40
C SER A 5 13.50 -5.94 -0.98
N ALA A 6 14.34 -6.29 0.01
CA ALA A 6 13.92 -6.36 1.41
C ALA A 6 13.50 -5.00 1.97
N LEU A 7 14.25 -3.93 1.66
CA LEU A 7 13.89 -2.57 2.07
C LEU A 7 12.58 -2.10 1.42
N ALA A 8 12.38 -2.38 0.13
CA ALA A 8 11.12 -2.06 -0.55
C ALA A 8 9.93 -2.80 0.08
N ALA A 9 10.10 -4.10 0.38
CA ALA A 9 9.07 -4.91 1.05
C ALA A 9 8.75 -4.38 2.46
N ALA A 10 9.76 -4.07 3.26
CA ALA A 10 9.56 -3.54 4.61
C ALA A 10 8.87 -2.16 4.61
N ALA A 11 9.27 -1.26 3.71
CA ALA A 11 8.62 0.05 3.56
C ALA A 11 7.15 -0.10 3.13
N ALA A 12 6.85 -1.03 2.22
CA ALA A 12 5.48 -1.32 1.81
C ALA A 12 4.66 -1.93 2.97
N GLY A 13 5.23 -2.85 3.75
CA GLY A 13 4.58 -3.41 4.93
C GLY A 13 4.28 -2.35 6.00
N LEU A 14 5.20 -1.40 6.21
CA LEU A 14 4.96 -0.25 7.11
C LEU A 14 3.81 0.63 6.62
N ALA A 15 3.74 0.93 5.32
CA ALA A 15 2.64 1.70 4.76
C ALA A 15 1.31 0.95 4.87
N ALA A 16 1.30 -0.37 4.61
CA ALA A 16 0.12 -1.22 4.75
C ALA A 16 -0.40 -1.21 6.19
N GLY A 17 0.44 -1.50 7.18
CA GLY A 17 0.04 -1.49 8.59
C GLY A 17 -0.47 -0.13 9.08
N ARG A 18 0.04 0.99 8.55
CA ARG A 18 -0.46 2.34 8.87
C ARG A 18 -1.88 2.60 8.36
N LEU A 19 -2.23 2.07 7.19
CA LEU A 19 -3.56 2.17 6.63
C LEU A 19 -4.51 1.17 7.29
N GLU A 20 -4.05 -0.06 7.50
CA GLU A 20 -4.79 -1.13 8.15
C GLU A 20 -5.25 -0.71 9.54
N GLU A 21 -4.35 -0.21 10.39
CA GLU A 21 -4.71 0.24 11.74
C GLU A 21 -5.76 1.36 11.72
N TRP A 22 -5.62 2.32 10.80
CA TRP A 22 -6.61 3.40 10.67
C TRP A 22 -8.00 2.84 10.35
N ILE A 23 -8.12 2.04 9.29
CA ILE A 23 -9.41 1.50 8.85
C ILE A 23 -9.96 0.50 9.86
N PHE A 24 -9.11 -0.33 10.46
CA PHE A 24 -9.50 -1.32 11.46
C PHE A 24 -10.06 -0.67 12.72
N VAL A 25 -9.42 0.37 13.26
CA VAL A 25 -9.94 1.13 14.41
C VAL A 25 -11.29 1.75 14.08
N PHE A 26 -11.46 2.28 12.86
CA PHE A 26 -12.75 2.85 12.42
C PHE A 26 -13.84 1.77 12.28
N ALA A 27 -13.48 0.59 11.78
CA ALA A 27 -14.39 -0.55 11.64
C ALA A 27 -14.84 -1.10 13.01
N GLN A 28 -13.95 -1.08 14.01
CA GLN A 28 -14.29 -1.47 15.39
C GLN A 28 -15.07 -0.39 16.15
N ALA A 29 -14.94 0.88 15.77
CA ALA A 29 -15.68 1.99 16.37
C ALA A 29 -17.13 2.04 15.86
N ALA A 30 -17.89 1.02 16.23
CA ALA A 30 -19.30 0.84 15.90
C ALA A 30 -20.08 0.33 17.12
N ASP A 31 -21.24 0.95 17.38
CA ASP A 31 -22.19 0.46 18.37
C ASP A 31 -23.28 -0.41 17.72
N ARG A 32 -24.16 -0.98 18.55
CA ARG A 32 -25.32 -1.78 18.07
C ARG A 32 -26.49 -0.92 17.59
N SER A 33 -26.33 0.40 17.50
CA SER A 33 -27.41 1.34 17.22
C SER A 33 -27.13 2.13 15.94
N SER A 34 -26.75 3.40 16.06
CA SER A 34 -26.63 4.40 15.00
C SER A 34 -25.29 5.15 15.04
N GLN A 35 -24.40 4.79 15.97
CA GLN A 35 -23.10 5.43 16.15
C GLN A 35 -21.99 4.55 15.61
N PHE A 36 -21.35 5.00 14.55
CA PHE A 36 -20.28 4.25 13.88
C PHE A 36 -19.39 5.17 13.05
N CYS A 37 -18.17 4.71 12.79
CA CYS A 37 -17.19 5.46 11.99
C CYS A 37 -17.11 5.05 10.52
N ILE A 38 -17.70 3.92 10.13
CA ILE A 38 -17.82 3.50 8.71
C ILE A 38 -19.28 3.23 8.38
N SER A 39 -19.79 3.99 7.43
CA SER A 39 -21.19 3.96 6.99
C SER A 39 -21.35 3.25 5.65
N VAL A 40 -22.53 2.67 5.44
CA VAL A 40 -23.01 2.15 4.16
C VAL A 40 -24.28 2.87 3.68
N GLY A 41 -24.50 4.10 4.15
CA GLY A 41 -25.67 4.91 3.82
C GLY A 41 -26.96 4.50 4.55
N LYS A 42 -26.83 3.71 5.64
CA LYS A 42 -27.94 3.20 6.45
C LYS A 42 -27.68 3.53 7.92
N HIS A 43 -28.70 3.37 8.76
CA HIS A 43 -28.57 3.49 10.23
C HIS A 43 -27.91 2.26 10.89
N ILE A 44 -27.08 1.52 10.15
CA ILE A 44 -26.32 0.38 10.64
C ILE A 44 -24.87 0.55 10.21
N ALA A 45 -23.94 0.12 11.06
CA ALA A 45 -22.52 0.14 10.76
C ALA A 45 -22.19 -0.77 9.57
N ALA A 46 -21.09 -0.47 8.87
CA ALA A 46 -20.52 -1.38 7.89
C ALA A 46 -20.06 -2.68 8.58
N GLU A 47 -20.49 -3.83 8.05
CA GLU A 47 -20.02 -5.13 8.50
C GLU A 47 -18.98 -5.70 7.53
N HIS A 48 -18.39 -6.84 7.86
CA HIS A 48 -17.39 -7.51 7.01
C HIS A 48 -17.86 -7.72 5.55
N GLY A 49 -19.14 -8.01 5.33
CA GLY A 49 -19.71 -8.16 3.99
C GLY A 49 -19.68 -6.87 3.15
N ASN A 50 -19.57 -5.70 3.79
CA ASN A 50 -19.37 -4.41 3.12
C ASN A 50 -17.87 -4.07 2.99
N LEU A 51 -17.05 -4.57 3.90
CA LEU A 51 -15.62 -4.30 4.00
C LEU A 51 -14.78 -5.51 3.55
N GLN A 52 -15.22 -6.17 2.46
CA GLN A 52 -14.60 -7.41 1.98
C GLN A 52 -13.14 -7.22 1.59
N GLU A 53 -12.69 -6.03 1.22
CA GLU A 53 -11.27 -5.78 0.94
C GLU A 53 -10.41 -5.64 2.20
N CYS A 54 -11.04 -5.51 3.37
CA CYS A 54 -10.38 -5.33 4.65
C CYS A 54 -10.39 -6.61 5.50
N PHE A 55 -11.46 -7.39 5.46
CA PHE A 55 -11.68 -8.52 6.36
C PHE A 55 -12.09 -9.81 5.63
N ASP A 56 -11.56 -10.94 6.09
CA ASP A 56 -11.89 -12.30 5.64
C ASP A 56 -12.92 -13.00 6.56
N GLY A 57 -13.68 -12.23 7.31
CA GLY A 57 -14.66 -12.72 8.29
C GLY A 57 -15.14 -11.62 9.21
N THR A 58 -15.83 -11.97 10.29
CA THR A 58 -16.29 -11.01 11.31
C THR A 58 -15.18 -10.05 11.71
N ILE A 59 -15.48 -8.75 11.73
CA ILE A 59 -14.50 -7.68 12.00
C ILE A 59 -13.75 -7.97 13.30
N GLY A 60 -12.44 -8.13 13.19
CA GLY A 60 -11.55 -8.47 14.30
C GLY A 60 -10.09 -8.54 13.84
N PRO A 61 -9.14 -8.60 14.77
CA PRO A 61 -7.72 -8.56 14.43
C PRO A 61 -7.27 -9.80 13.64
N GLU A 62 -7.86 -10.97 13.92
CA GLU A 62 -7.51 -12.23 13.24
C GLU A 62 -8.12 -12.38 11.84
N THR A 63 -9.05 -11.50 11.46
CA THR A 63 -9.71 -11.52 10.14
C THR A 63 -9.16 -10.47 9.18
N LEU A 64 -8.16 -9.68 9.59
CA LEU A 64 -7.37 -8.85 8.69
C LEU A 64 -6.46 -9.73 7.82
N TYR A 65 -6.23 -9.31 6.57
CA TYR A 65 -5.43 -10.07 5.61
C TYR A 65 -3.93 -10.06 5.97
N LYS A 66 -3.36 -11.25 6.18
CA LYS A 66 -1.94 -11.46 6.46
C LYS A 66 -1.15 -11.56 5.15
N ILE A 67 0.16 -11.27 5.20
CA ILE A 67 1.02 -11.23 4.00
C ILE A 67 1.07 -12.56 3.23
N GLU A 68 0.85 -13.69 3.90
CA GLU A 68 0.87 -15.02 3.29
C GLU A 68 -0.52 -15.48 2.80
N ASP A 69 -1.57 -14.70 3.01
CA ASP A 69 -2.92 -15.07 2.61
C ASP A 69 -3.08 -15.08 1.08
N SER A 70 -4.01 -15.91 0.59
CA SER A 70 -4.26 -16.11 -0.84
C SER A 70 -4.52 -14.79 -1.56
N ARG A 71 -5.38 -13.93 -1.00
CA ARG A 71 -5.73 -12.64 -1.58
C ARG A 71 -4.51 -11.73 -1.78
N VAL A 72 -3.56 -11.71 -0.84
CA VAL A 72 -2.33 -10.91 -0.96
C VAL A 72 -1.43 -11.48 -2.04
N LYS A 73 -1.27 -12.81 -2.10
CA LYS A 73 -0.51 -13.51 -3.16
C LYS A 73 -1.11 -13.28 -4.55
N GLU A 74 -2.42 -13.38 -4.69
CA GLU A 74 -3.15 -13.12 -5.94
C GLU A 74 -3.04 -11.65 -6.35
N SER A 75 -3.13 -10.72 -5.40
CA SER A 75 -2.93 -9.29 -5.65
C SER A 75 -1.55 -9.00 -6.25
N ALA A 76 -0.50 -9.67 -5.77
CA ALA A 76 0.85 -9.52 -6.30
C ALA A 76 1.03 -10.03 -7.74
N GLN A 77 0.09 -10.84 -8.26
CA GLN A 77 0.09 -11.34 -9.63
C GLN A 77 -0.72 -10.47 -10.60
N LYS A 78 -1.50 -9.50 -10.09
CA LYS A 78 -2.23 -8.57 -10.93
C LYS A 78 -1.24 -7.71 -11.73
N SER A 79 -1.61 -7.35 -12.96
CA SER A 79 -0.84 -6.43 -13.80
C SER A 79 -0.88 -4.96 -13.32
N LEU A 80 -1.47 -4.72 -12.14
CA LEU A 80 -1.63 -3.39 -11.55
C LEU A 80 -0.28 -2.84 -11.08
N GLN A 81 0.06 -1.64 -11.56
CA GLN A 81 1.27 -0.94 -11.14
C GLN A 81 1.03 -0.12 -9.87
N LEU A 82 2.09 0.11 -9.10
CA LEU A 82 2.03 0.87 -7.84
C LEU A 82 1.36 2.25 -8.01
N HIS A 83 1.64 2.96 -9.12
CA HIS A 83 1.05 4.28 -9.34
C HIS A 83 -0.46 4.24 -9.60
N GLU A 84 -0.97 3.16 -10.20
CA GLU A 84 -2.39 2.95 -10.46
C GLU A 84 -3.12 2.65 -9.14
N ALA A 85 -2.55 1.75 -8.33
CA ALA A 85 -3.05 1.42 -6.99
C ALA A 85 -3.05 2.63 -6.05
N LEU A 86 -2.02 3.48 -6.13
CA LEU A 86 -1.99 4.73 -5.36
C LEU A 86 -3.04 5.72 -5.87
N SER A 87 -3.18 5.87 -7.18
CA SER A 87 -4.13 6.83 -7.76
C SER A 87 -5.58 6.50 -7.43
N SER A 88 -5.94 5.22 -7.25
CA SER A 88 -7.31 4.80 -6.96
C SER A 88 -7.87 5.38 -5.65
N ILE A 89 -7.01 5.70 -4.67
CA ILE A 89 -7.41 6.31 -3.41
C ILE A 89 -7.33 7.85 -3.43
N SER A 90 -7.03 8.47 -4.57
CA SER A 90 -6.95 9.93 -4.67
C SER A 90 -8.33 10.59 -4.52
N PHE A 91 -8.37 11.85 -4.08
CA PHE A 91 -9.60 12.63 -3.97
C PHE A 91 -10.39 12.67 -5.30
N SER A 92 -9.69 12.78 -6.43
CA SER A 92 -10.31 12.80 -7.76
C SER A 92 -10.92 11.46 -8.15
N SER A 93 -10.29 10.35 -7.77
CA SER A 93 -10.77 9.01 -8.12
C SER A 93 -11.95 8.58 -7.26
N LEU A 94 -11.94 8.91 -5.97
CA LEU A 94 -13.03 8.58 -5.06
C LEU A 94 -14.21 9.56 -5.21
N GLY A 95 -13.92 10.86 -5.32
CA GLY A 95 -14.94 11.90 -5.27
C GLY A 95 -15.43 12.18 -3.84
N ALA A 96 -15.79 13.44 -3.57
CA ALA A 96 -16.07 13.90 -2.20
C ALA A 96 -17.21 13.15 -1.50
N GLU A 97 -18.22 12.70 -2.24
CA GLU A 97 -19.41 12.01 -1.69
C GLU A 97 -19.14 10.55 -1.31
N ASN A 98 -18.10 9.92 -1.89
CA ASN A 98 -17.74 8.53 -1.57
C ASN A 98 -16.73 8.43 -0.41
N ILE A 99 -16.17 9.56 0.05
CA ILE A 99 -15.15 9.59 1.11
C ILE A 99 -15.79 9.79 2.49
N VAL A 100 -16.79 10.68 2.58
CA VAL A 100 -17.49 10.98 3.83
C VAL A 100 -18.98 11.07 3.56
N GLU A 101 -19.79 10.39 4.38
CA GLU A 101 -21.23 10.59 4.42
C GLU A 101 -21.54 11.97 5.03
N LYS A 102 -21.99 12.91 4.21
CA LYS A 102 -22.30 14.28 4.63
C LYS A 102 -23.75 14.41 5.11
N GLY A 103 -23.98 15.30 6.07
CA GLY A 103 -25.33 15.62 6.54
C GLY A 103 -25.89 14.66 7.59
N GLU A 104 -25.20 13.55 7.85
CA GLU A 104 -25.60 12.55 8.83
C GLU A 104 -24.73 12.64 10.09
N ASN A 105 -25.38 12.59 11.26
CA ASN A 105 -24.66 12.51 12.53
C ASN A 105 -24.52 11.03 12.95
N ARG A 106 -23.40 10.41 12.56
CA ARG A 106 -23.05 9.03 12.96
C ARG A 106 -22.25 8.96 14.27
N GLY A 107 -22.10 10.06 15.00
CA GLY A 107 -21.42 10.07 16.31
C GLY A 107 -19.93 9.68 16.30
N CYS A 108 -19.27 9.64 15.14
CA CYS A 108 -17.86 9.23 15.04
C CYS A 108 -16.90 10.30 15.57
N ASN A 109 -16.49 10.18 16.83
CA ASN A 109 -15.53 11.10 17.45
C ASN A 109 -14.10 11.00 16.89
N LEU A 110 -13.75 9.89 16.21
CA LEU A 110 -12.42 9.68 15.60
C LEU A 110 -12.12 10.63 14.44
N MET A 111 -13.14 11.30 13.91
CA MET A 111 -13.04 12.28 12.82
C MET A 111 -13.25 13.73 13.30
N ARG A 112 -13.36 13.95 14.61
CA ARG A 112 -13.62 15.26 15.21
C ARG A 112 -12.40 15.72 16.02
N THR A 113 -11.76 16.80 15.57
CA THR A 113 -10.61 17.40 16.29
C THR A 113 -11.01 18.54 17.22
N ALA A 114 -12.26 19.00 17.15
CA ALA A 114 -12.84 19.89 18.15
C ALA A 114 -13.13 19.18 19.49
N TYR A 115 -13.50 19.97 20.50
CA TYR A 115 -13.96 19.47 21.80
C TYR A 115 -15.08 18.43 21.64
N GLY A 116 -15.11 17.43 22.51
CA GLY A 116 -16.00 16.27 22.47
C GLY A 116 -15.67 15.27 21.34
N GLY A 117 -14.51 15.41 20.69
CA GLY A 117 -14.02 14.51 19.65
C GLY A 117 -12.87 13.65 20.18
N LEU A 118 -11.70 13.76 19.55
CA LEU A 118 -10.47 13.10 20.02
C LEU A 118 -10.06 13.51 21.45
N LEU A 119 -10.35 14.76 21.83
CA LEU A 119 -10.21 15.25 23.20
C LEU A 119 -11.57 15.77 23.67
N GLU A 120 -11.91 15.48 24.93
CA GLU A 120 -13.22 15.79 25.48
C GLU A 120 -13.46 17.29 25.67
N GLY A 121 -12.50 18.02 26.26
CA GLY A 121 -12.71 19.41 26.70
C GLY A 121 -12.08 20.50 25.84
N ILE A 122 -11.21 20.16 24.88
CA ILE A 122 -10.41 21.14 24.12
C ILE A 122 -10.27 20.74 22.65
N CYS A 123 -10.02 21.72 21.78
CA CYS A 123 -9.52 21.46 20.43
C CYS A 123 -8.08 20.90 20.50
N LEU A 124 -7.61 20.28 19.42
CA LEU A 124 -6.20 19.92 19.32
C LEU A 124 -5.31 21.18 19.22
N ASN A 125 -4.08 21.10 19.72
CA ASN A 125 -3.08 22.16 19.53
C ASN A 125 -2.37 22.09 18.17
N ARG A 126 -2.72 21.14 17.31
CA ARG A 126 -2.08 20.88 16.02
C ARG A 126 -3.03 20.22 15.03
N ASN A 127 -2.68 20.26 13.76
CA ASN A 127 -3.37 19.51 12.71
C ASN A 127 -3.20 18.00 12.94
N PHE A 128 -4.22 17.23 12.59
CA PHE A 128 -4.27 15.79 12.79
C PHE A 128 -4.32 15.06 11.44
N THR A 129 -3.79 13.84 11.36
CA THR A 129 -3.84 13.04 10.15
C THR A 129 -4.01 11.55 10.44
N TRP A 130 -4.87 10.91 9.65
CA TRP A 130 -4.97 9.47 9.54
C TRP A 130 -4.27 9.00 8.24
N GLY A 131 -3.72 7.78 8.26
CA GLY A 131 -3.05 7.18 7.09
C GLY A 131 -1.76 7.89 6.64
N GLY A 132 -1.10 8.65 7.53
CA GLY A 132 0.17 9.33 7.22
C GLY A 132 0.06 10.48 6.21
N GLY A 133 -1.11 11.10 6.09
CA GLY A 133 -1.36 12.20 5.15
C GLY A 133 -2.54 11.96 4.21
N VAL A 134 -3.20 10.80 4.28
CA VAL A 134 -4.34 10.50 3.41
C VAL A 134 -5.56 11.33 3.81
N MET A 135 -5.93 11.35 5.09
CA MET A 135 -7.03 12.14 5.62
C MET A 135 -6.52 13.09 6.68
N ASN A 136 -6.65 14.40 6.44
CA ASN A 136 -6.04 15.45 7.24
C ASN A 136 -7.09 16.41 7.78
N PHE A 137 -6.89 16.86 9.01
CA PHE A 137 -7.82 17.69 9.75
C PHE A 137 -7.10 18.90 10.34
N GLY A 138 -7.77 20.04 10.34
CA GLY A 138 -7.42 21.19 11.15
C GLY A 138 -7.52 20.88 12.64
N SER A 139 -7.08 21.82 13.45
CA SER A 139 -7.03 21.67 14.91
C SER A 139 -8.38 21.59 15.61
N CYS A 140 -9.46 22.12 15.01
CA CYS A 140 -10.77 22.19 15.66
C CYS A 140 -11.95 21.98 14.68
N VAL A 141 -11.92 20.85 13.97
CA VAL A 141 -12.95 20.42 13.02
C VAL A 141 -14.16 19.88 13.79
N ALA A 142 -15.34 20.41 13.49
CA ALA A 142 -16.63 20.01 14.04
C ALA A 142 -17.74 20.01 12.98
N GLY A 143 -18.82 19.29 13.25
CA GLY A 143 -20.03 19.29 12.43
C GLY A 143 -19.83 18.63 11.06
N ASN A 144 -20.54 19.14 10.05
CA ASN A 144 -20.49 18.61 8.69
C ASN A 144 -19.11 18.82 8.05
N LEU A 145 -18.44 17.72 7.72
CA LEU A 145 -17.08 17.74 7.18
C LEU A 145 -17.05 18.27 5.74
N LYS A 146 -16.39 19.40 5.56
CA LYS A 146 -16.17 20.04 4.24
C LYS A 146 -14.88 19.51 3.61
N ILE A 147 -14.91 18.26 3.17
CA ILE A 147 -13.75 17.62 2.57
C ILE A 147 -13.40 18.24 1.21
N LYS A 148 -12.13 18.58 1.03
CA LYS A 148 -11.57 19.01 -0.26
C LYS A 148 -10.29 18.24 -0.53
N GLY A 149 -9.90 18.13 -1.79
CA GLY A 149 -8.61 17.54 -2.10
C GLY A 149 -7.44 18.46 -1.72
N GLY A 150 -6.44 17.90 -1.02
CA GLY A 150 -5.19 18.56 -0.60
C GLY A 150 -4.37 17.68 0.34
N GLU A 151 -3.12 18.04 0.55
CA GLU A 151 -2.19 17.32 1.42
C GLU A 151 -2.20 17.91 2.86
N TYR A 152 -1.43 17.32 3.77
CA TYR A 152 -1.36 17.77 5.17
C TYR A 152 -0.96 19.25 5.31
N GLY A 153 -0.06 19.74 4.45
CA GLY A 153 0.36 21.15 4.42
C GLY A 153 -0.73 22.12 3.93
N ASP A 154 -1.78 21.63 3.27
CA ASP A 154 -2.88 22.43 2.71
C ASP A 154 -4.03 22.65 3.72
N VAL A 155 -3.85 22.17 4.95
CA VAL A 155 -4.77 22.39 6.08
C VAL A 155 -4.53 23.80 6.64
N SER A 156 -5.16 24.78 6.00
CA SER A 156 -4.93 26.21 6.24
C SER A 156 -5.83 26.84 7.31
N SER A 157 -6.85 26.13 7.80
CA SER A 157 -7.80 26.63 8.79
C SER A 157 -8.13 25.56 9.83
N HIS A 158 -8.66 25.98 10.99
CA HIS A 158 -9.03 25.09 12.09
C HIS A 158 -10.14 24.09 11.72
N ASP A 159 -10.99 24.42 10.75
CA ASP A 159 -12.11 23.62 10.26
C ASP A 159 -11.80 22.85 8.96
N ALA A 160 -10.56 22.95 8.44
CA ALA A 160 -10.20 22.33 7.17
C ALA A 160 -10.15 20.80 7.28
N VAL A 161 -10.76 20.12 6.30
CA VAL A 161 -10.58 18.68 6.07
C VAL A 161 -10.02 18.48 4.68
N ARG A 162 -8.92 17.76 4.57
CA ARG A 162 -8.23 17.48 3.31
C ARG A 162 -8.06 15.99 3.08
N TRP A 163 -8.43 15.53 1.90
CA TRP A 163 -8.08 14.20 1.42
C TRP A 163 -7.00 14.31 0.36
N THR A 164 -6.00 13.43 0.38
CA THR A 164 -4.88 13.48 -0.54
C THR A 164 -5.33 13.57 -2.01
N LYS A 165 -4.77 14.54 -2.75
CA LYS A 165 -4.95 14.62 -4.21
C LYS A 165 -3.88 13.83 -4.94
N ASP A 166 -2.70 13.78 -4.34
CA ASP A 166 -1.52 13.14 -4.91
C ASP A 166 -0.92 12.21 -3.86
N PRO A 167 -1.32 10.93 -3.85
CA PRO A 167 -0.80 9.95 -2.91
C PRO A 167 0.72 9.79 -2.96
N SER A 168 1.40 10.18 -4.06
CA SER A 168 2.87 10.18 -4.08
C SER A 168 3.50 11.19 -3.10
N LYS A 169 2.73 12.19 -2.63
CA LYS A 169 3.16 13.19 -1.64
C LYS A 169 2.93 12.77 -0.19
N VAL A 170 2.12 11.74 0.05
CA VAL A 170 1.83 11.19 1.38
C VAL A 170 3.09 10.52 1.94
N SER A 171 3.40 10.76 3.22
CA SER A 171 4.72 10.45 3.78
C SER A 171 5.06 8.96 3.70
N ILE A 172 4.09 8.10 4.01
CA ILE A 172 4.29 6.65 4.02
C ILE A 172 4.48 6.06 2.62
N PHE A 173 3.96 6.70 1.56
CA PHE A 173 4.10 6.19 0.19
C PHE A 173 5.38 6.66 -0.50
N LYS A 174 5.95 7.81 -0.10
CA LYS A 174 7.22 8.32 -0.65
C LYS A 174 8.35 7.29 -0.59
N ASP A 175 8.51 6.63 0.56
CA ASP A 175 9.55 5.63 0.73
C ASP A 175 9.29 4.34 -0.05
N VAL A 176 8.03 3.93 -0.15
CA VAL A 176 7.61 2.79 -0.98
C VAL A 176 7.97 3.03 -2.43
N ILE A 177 7.56 4.18 -2.98
CA ILE A 177 7.84 4.57 -4.38
C ILE A 177 9.34 4.57 -4.63
N ARG A 178 10.11 5.25 -3.76
CA ARG A 178 11.56 5.40 -3.90
C ARG A 178 12.29 4.06 -3.84
N LEU A 179 11.99 3.22 -2.85
CA LEU A 179 12.70 1.95 -2.65
C LEU A 179 12.30 0.91 -3.69
N PHE A 180 11.03 0.88 -4.10
CA PHE A 180 10.58 0.00 -5.17
C PHE A 180 11.17 0.40 -6.53
N ALA A 181 11.25 1.71 -6.83
CA ALA A 181 11.94 2.20 -8.02
C ALA A 181 13.42 1.77 -8.03
N ARG A 182 14.14 1.95 -6.92
CA ARG A 182 15.54 1.52 -6.78
C ARG A 182 15.71 0.01 -6.99
N PHE A 183 14.77 -0.80 -6.50
CA PHE A 183 14.77 -2.24 -6.76
C PHE A 183 14.56 -2.55 -8.25
N LYS A 184 13.57 -1.92 -8.90
CA LYS A 184 13.30 -2.10 -10.34
C LYS A 184 14.48 -1.69 -11.21
N GLU A 185 15.12 -0.56 -10.92
CA GLU A 185 16.32 -0.09 -11.61
C GLU A 185 17.47 -1.11 -11.52
N ALA A 186 17.77 -1.57 -10.30
CA ALA A 186 18.81 -2.57 -10.08
C ALA A 186 18.49 -3.90 -10.81
N LYS A 187 17.23 -4.35 -10.75
CA LYS A 187 16.77 -5.55 -11.46
C LYS A 187 16.99 -5.42 -12.97
N ASN A 188 16.55 -4.31 -13.55
CA ASN A 188 16.65 -4.08 -14.99
C ASN A 188 18.10 -3.95 -15.45
N ALA A 189 18.96 -3.29 -14.66
CA ALA A 189 20.39 -3.18 -14.96
C ALA A 189 21.09 -4.55 -14.96
N VAL A 190 20.77 -5.42 -13.98
CA VAL A 190 21.30 -6.79 -13.94
C VAL A 190 20.80 -7.61 -15.13
N MET A 191 19.49 -7.56 -15.42
CA MET A 191 18.91 -8.27 -16.57
C MET A 191 19.54 -7.84 -17.89
N LYS A 192 19.78 -6.54 -18.08
CA LYS A 192 20.46 -6.02 -19.28
C LYS A 192 21.87 -6.60 -19.40
N LYS A 193 22.65 -6.62 -18.32
CA LYS A 193 24.01 -7.19 -18.32
C LYS A 193 24.02 -8.68 -18.63
N ILE A 194 23.10 -9.44 -18.02
CA ILE A 194 22.95 -10.88 -18.31
C ILE A 194 22.64 -11.06 -19.79
N LYS A 195 21.64 -10.33 -20.31
CA LYS A 195 21.26 -10.40 -21.72
C LYS A 195 22.43 -10.12 -22.65
N THR A 196 23.12 -8.98 -22.47
CA THR A 196 24.25 -8.62 -23.35
C THR A 196 25.40 -9.62 -23.26
N THR A 197 25.63 -10.22 -22.10
CA THR A 197 26.70 -11.22 -21.93
C THR A 197 26.31 -12.53 -22.62
N VAL A 198 25.07 -12.99 -22.45
CA VAL A 198 24.54 -14.18 -23.14
C VAL A 198 24.58 -13.98 -24.66
N ASP A 199 24.17 -12.81 -25.14
CA ASP A 199 24.19 -12.49 -26.57
C ASP A 199 25.61 -12.52 -27.17
N GLU A 200 26.66 -12.20 -26.40
CA GLU A 200 28.05 -12.33 -26.86
C GLU A 200 28.58 -13.76 -26.74
N LEU A 201 28.30 -14.47 -25.63
CA LEU A 201 28.76 -15.85 -25.42
C LEU A 201 28.19 -16.80 -26.47
N THR A 202 26.91 -16.64 -26.81
CA THR A 202 26.21 -17.47 -27.81
C THR A 202 26.82 -17.37 -29.21
N LYS A 203 27.56 -16.31 -29.54
CA LYS A 203 28.28 -16.20 -30.81
C LYS A 203 29.50 -17.12 -30.89
N CYS A 204 30.04 -17.53 -29.76
CA CYS A 204 31.28 -18.32 -29.68
C CYS A 204 31.05 -19.80 -29.37
N ILE A 205 29.84 -20.18 -28.93
CA ILE A 205 29.50 -21.57 -28.63
C ILE A 205 29.25 -22.31 -29.96
N GLY A 206 29.97 -23.41 -30.16
CA GLY A 206 29.78 -24.27 -31.33
C GLY A 206 28.42 -24.97 -31.32
N GLN A 207 27.92 -25.33 -32.50
CA GLN A 207 26.58 -25.93 -32.62
C GLN A 207 26.47 -27.26 -31.86
N LYS A 208 27.53 -28.07 -31.85
CA LYS A 208 27.59 -29.33 -31.12
C LYS A 208 27.40 -29.12 -29.62
N GLU A 209 28.09 -28.13 -29.05
CA GLU A 209 28.00 -27.81 -27.62
C GLU A 209 26.67 -27.11 -27.27
N ALA A 210 26.10 -26.35 -28.20
CA ALA A 210 24.80 -25.71 -28.02
C ALA A 210 23.62 -26.70 -27.97
N GLU A 211 23.78 -27.88 -28.59
CA GLU A 211 22.77 -28.95 -28.61
C GLU A 211 22.80 -29.83 -27.35
N LEU A 212 23.82 -29.69 -26.49
CA LEU A 212 23.90 -30.42 -25.23
C LEU A 212 22.77 -30.03 -24.28
N THR A 213 22.11 -31.03 -23.72
CA THR A 213 21.17 -30.81 -22.61
C THR A 213 21.92 -30.43 -21.34
N ASN A 214 21.21 -29.85 -20.37
CA ASN A 214 21.83 -29.33 -19.15
C ASN A 214 22.64 -30.40 -18.39
N ASP A 215 22.12 -31.63 -18.30
CA ASP A 215 22.80 -32.73 -17.60
C ASP A 215 24.04 -33.20 -18.38
N GLN A 216 23.93 -33.37 -19.70
CA GLN A 216 25.05 -33.76 -20.57
C GLN A 216 26.17 -32.71 -20.58
N LEU A 217 25.80 -31.42 -20.54
CA LEU A 217 26.75 -30.31 -20.53
C LEU A 217 27.71 -30.40 -19.34
N TYR A 218 27.20 -30.70 -18.14
CA TYR A 218 28.05 -30.82 -16.95
C TYR A 218 28.90 -32.10 -16.98
N GLU A 219 28.37 -33.22 -17.45
CA GLU A 219 29.12 -34.48 -17.58
C GLU A 219 30.29 -34.33 -18.56
N GLU A 220 30.04 -33.81 -19.76
CA GLU A 220 31.09 -33.60 -20.78
C GLU A 220 32.12 -32.56 -20.32
N PHE A 221 31.68 -31.50 -19.64
CA PHE A 221 32.59 -30.48 -19.09
C PHE A 221 33.56 -31.06 -18.06
N ILE A 222 33.08 -31.90 -17.13
CA ILE A 222 33.93 -32.54 -16.12
C ILE A 222 34.91 -33.51 -16.79
N TRP A 223 34.43 -34.33 -17.72
CA TRP A 223 35.26 -35.33 -18.41
C TRP A 223 36.42 -34.68 -19.18
N GLU A 224 36.13 -33.63 -19.98
CA GLU A 224 37.17 -32.89 -20.72
C GLU A 224 38.15 -32.18 -19.77
N THR A 225 37.66 -31.67 -18.64
CA THR A 225 38.52 -31.02 -17.64
C THR A 225 39.50 -32.00 -16.99
N ILE A 226 39.05 -33.22 -16.63
CA ILE A 226 39.92 -34.26 -16.07
C ILE A 226 40.99 -34.65 -17.08
N ASN A 227 40.59 -34.94 -18.33
CA ASN A 227 41.54 -35.30 -19.39
C ASN A 227 42.63 -34.23 -19.60
N ARG A 228 42.27 -32.94 -19.50
CA ARG A 228 43.24 -31.85 -19.65
C ARG A 228 44.17 -31.65 -18.46
N LEU A 229 43.81 -32.11 -17.27
CA LEU A 229 44.68 -32.04 -16.09
C LEU A 229 45.66 -33.20 -16.01
N GLU A 230 45.34 -34.32 -16.69
CA GLU A 230 46.20 -35.51 -16.79
C GLU A 230 47.18 -35.45 -17.99
N LEU A 231 47.04 -34.44 -18.85
CA LEU A 231 47.92 -34.12 -20.00
C LEU A 231 49.07 -33.17 -19.60
#